data_AF-A0A2U2SLN4-F1
#
_entry.id   AF-A0A2U2SLN4-F1
#
_cell.length_a   1.000
_cell.length_b   1.000
_cell.length_c   1.000
_cell.angle_alpha   90.00
_cell.angle_beta   90.00
_cell.angle_gamma   90.00
#
_symmetry.space_group_name_H-M   'P 1'
#
loop_
_entity.id
_entity.type
_entity.pdbx_description
1 polymer ?
#
loop_
_entity_poly.entity_id
_entity_poly.type
_entity_poly.pdbx_seq_one_letter_code
_entity_poly.pdbx_strand_id
1 'polypeptide(L)'
;MKIDPRSIAIRGRKLGVLLRDARLAAQKSLEESARFLNISPVVLEAYELGNLHPSLPALEALAAFYRVPLSHFWGTTLLTLHQNPLSPEKQGILGEIRQRMIGVLLRKSRQEQGVSLQELAEQVGIEAEQLERYELGEDAVPLPILEALAHVLNLKIEMFWDQKRGKETFPIYDPKWEAFQALPEELRSFVCKPINRPYLELAQRLSEMSVEKLRAVAEGLLEITL
;
A
#
# COMPACT_ATOMS: atom_id res chain seq x y z
N MET A 1 35.71 27.85 -2.59
CA MET A 1 35.75 26.81 -1.53
C MET A 1 35.90 25.46 -2.22
N LYS A 2 36.99 24.71 -1.99
CA LYS A 2 37.20 23.40 -2.64
C LYS A 2 36.43 22.32 -1.87
N ILE A 3 35.71 21.46 -2.58
CA ILE A 3 34.97 20.33 -1.99
C ILE A 3 36.00 19.28 -1.56
N ASP A 4 35.87 18.76 -0.32
CA ASP A 4 36.71 17.67 0.19
C ASP A 4 36.38 16.35 -0.55
N PRO A 5 37.35 15.70 -1.21
CA PRO A 5 37.14 14.40 -1.87
C PRO A 5 36.52 13.31 -0.96
N ARG A 6 36.77 13.36 0.35
CA ARG A 6 36.17 12.43 1.32
C ARG A 6 34.66 12.59 1.40
N SER A 7 34.15 13.81 1.27
CA SER A 7 32.71 14.09 1.30
C SER A 7 31.99 13.48 0.09
N ILE A 8 32.65 13.47 -1.08
CA ILE A 8 32.13 12.85 -2.31
C ILE A 8 32.06 11.33 -2.13
N ALA A 9 33.12 10.71 -1.60
CA ALA A 9 33.14 9.27 -1.35
C ALA A 9 32.07 8.81 -0.34
N ILE A 10 31.89 9.56 0.76
CA ILE A 10 30.85 9.28 1.75
C ILE A 10 29.45 9.38 1.12
N ARG A 11 29.21 10.40 0.31
CA ARG A 11 27.93 10.58 -0.41
C ARG A 11 27.67 9.45 -1.40
N GLY A 12 28.70 8.99 -2.11
CA GLY A 12 28.64 7.88 -3.05
C GLY A 12 28.24 6.56 -2.37
N ARG A 13 28.83 6.25 -1.21
CA ARG A 13 28.42 5.08 -0.41
C ARG A 13 26.98 5.19 0.07
N LYS A 14 26.56 6.38 0.54
CA LYS A 14 25.17 6.62 0.95
C LYS A 14 24.19 6.42 -0.20
N LEU A 15 24.55 6.87 -1.42
CA LEU A 15 23.75 6.62 -2.62
C LEU A 15 23.59 5.12 -2.89
N GLY A 16 24.67 4.35 -2.79
CA GLY A 16 24.65 2.90 -2.97
C GLY A 16 23.71 2.18 -2.00
N VAL A 17 23.72 2.59 -0.73
CA VAL A 17 22.79 2.06 0.29
C VAL A 17 21.33 2.35 -0.10
N LEU A 18 21.01 3.58 -0.52
CA LEU A 18 19.65 3.97 -0.94
C LEU A 18 19.21 3.22 -2.22
N LEU A 19 20.12 2.98 -3.15
CA LEU A 19 19.85 2.19 -4.36
C LEU A 19 19.48 0.74 -4.03
N ARG A 20 20.26 0.11 -3.16
CA ARG A 20 20.00 -1.25 -2.70
C ARG A 20 18.68 -1.35 -1.96
N ASP A 21 18.43 -0.40 -1.07
CA ASP A 21 17.20 -0.29 -0.29
C ASP A 21 15.96 -0.13 -1.19
N ALA A 22 15.99 0.80 -2.16
CA ALA A 22 14.92 1.00 -3.13
C ALA A 22 14.68 -0.25 -4.00
N ARG A 23 15.74 -0.93 -4.44
CA ARG A 23 15.62 -2.17 -5.21
C ARG A 23 14.93 -3.27 -4.40
N LEU A 24 15.34 -3.47 -3.15
CA LEU A 24 14.75 -4.48 -2.27
C LEU A 24 13.30 -4.16 -1.91
N ALA A 25 12.99 -2.89 -1.62
CA ALA A 25 11.63 -2.44 -1.36
C ALA A 25 10.70 -2.63 -2.58
N ALA A 26 11.24 -2.50 -3.79
CA ALA A 26 10.55 -2.79 -5.05
C ALA A 26 10.54 -4.29 -5.42
N GLN A 27 11.11 -5.16 -4.57
CA GLN A 27 11.23 -6.61 -4.77
C GLN A 27 11.89 -6.99 -6.11
N LYS A 28 12.92 -6.25 -6.52
CA LYS A 28 13.66 -6.49 -7.78
C LYS A 28 14.98 -7.21 -7.53
N SER A 29 15.33 -8.14 -8.42
CA SER A 29 16.64 -8.77 -8.40
C SER A 29 17.73 -7.86 -8.99
N LEU A 30 19.00 -8.14 -8.69
CA LEU A 30 20.12 -7.43 -9.31
C LEU A 30 20.09 -7.60 -10.85
N GLU A 31 19.78 -8.80 -11.32
CA GLU A 31 19.71 -9.16 -12.73
C GLU A 31 18.60 -8.42 -13.47
N GLU A 32 17.41 -8.31 -12.86
CA GLU A 32 16.30 -7.56 -13.44
C GLU A 32 16.64 -6.08 -13.60
N SER A 33 17.16 -5.46 -12.54
CA SER A 33 17.54 -4.05 -12.53
C SER A 33 18.69 -3.74 -13.49
N ALA A 34 19.69 -4.62 -13.56
CA ALA A 34 20.82 -4.45 -14.45
C ALA A 34 20.38 -4.58 -15.92
N ARG A 35 19.52 -5.56 -16.22
CA ARG A 35 18.91 -5.72 -17.54
C ARG A 35 18.07 -4.50 -17.93
N PHE A 36 17.31 -3.94 -16.99
CA PHE A 36 16.51 -2.73 -17.23
C PHE A 36 17.37 -1.52 -17.63
N LEU A 37 18.54 -1.36 -17.01
CA LEU A 37 19.51 -0.31 -17.35
C LEU A 37 20.45 -0.67 -18.51
N ASN A 38 20.32 -1.86 -19.10
CA ASN A 38 21.25 -2.39 -20.10
C ASN A 38 22.72 -2.39 -19.63
N ILE A 39 22.95 -2.79 -18.38
CA ILE A 39 24.28 -2.95 -17.76
C ILE A 39 24.43 -4.39 -17.21
N SER A 40 25.64 -4.76 -16.78
CA SER A 40 25.86 -6.06 -16.12
C SER A 40 25.47 -6.00 -14.63
N PRO A 41 25.06 -7.14 -14.03
CA PRO A 41 24.77 -7.22 -12.59
C PRO A 41 25.93 -6.76 -11.71
N VAL A 42 27.17 -7.02 -12.14
CA VAL A 42 28.40 -6.58 -11.44
C VAL A 42 28.50 -5.05 -11.39
N VAL A 43 28.11 -4.34 -12.45
CA VAL A 43 28.12 -2.87 -12.46
C VAL A 43 27.05 -2.33 -11.52
N LEU A 44 25.86 -2.92 -11.51
CA LEU A 44 24.80 -2.52 -10.59
C LEU A 44 25.18 -2.80 -9.13
N GLU A 45 25.77 -3.95 -8.84
CA GLU A 45 26.30 -4.28 -7.51
C GLU A 45 27.38 -3.26 -7.08
N ALA A 46 28.27 -2.88 -8.00
CA ALA A 46 29.26 -1.83 -7.73
C ALA A 46 28.60 -0.46 -7.45
N TYR A 47 27.43 -0.15 -8.03
CA TYR A 47 26.63 1.01 -7.64
C TYR A 47 26.10 0.89 -6.20
N GLU A 48 25.55 -0.26 -5.84
CA GLU A 48 25.01 -0.52 -4.49
C GLU A 48 26.08 -0.51 -3.40
N LEU A 49 27.30 -0.94 -3.72
CA LEU A 49 28.45 -0.89 -2.81
C LEU A 49 29.09 0.51 -2.73
N GLY A 50 28.71 1.43 -3.63
CA GLY A 50 29.31 2.77 -3.73
C GLY A 50 30.73 2.78 -4.28
N ASN A 51 31.12 1.73 -5.01
CA ASN A 51 32.41 1.64 -5.72
C ASN A 51 32.35 2.33 -7.08
N LEU A 52 31.18 2.25 -7.73
CA LEU A 52 30.82 3.02 -8.91
C LEU A 52 29.56 3.84 -8.61
N HIS A 53 29.22 4.80 -9.47
CA HIS A 53 28.06 5.65 -9.27
C HIS A 53 27.24 5.75 -10.57
N PRO A 54 25.91 5.65 -10.50
CA PRO A 54 25.06 5.87 -11.67
C PRO A 54 25.10 7.33 -12.09
N SER A 55 24.92 7.58 -13.39
CA SER A 55 24.61 8.91 -13.91
C SER A 55 23.20 9.33 -13.49
N LEU A 56 22.87 10.62 -13.58
CA LEU A 56 21.52 11.10 -13.31
C LEU A 56 20.45 10.39 -14.19
N PRO A 57 20.63 10.23 -15.52
CA PRO A 57 19.67 9.46 -16.33
C PRO A 57 19.49 8.01 -15.88
N ALA A 58 20.57 7.33 -15.48
CA ALA A 58 20.47 5.97 -14.95
C ALA A 58 19.71 5.97 -13.61
N LEU A 59 19.93 6.98 -12.77
CA LEU A 59 19.23 7.13 -11.49
C LEU A 59 17.74 7.43 -11.69
N GLU A 60 17.38 8.26 -12.67
CA GLU A 60 15.99 8.54 -13.05
C GLU A 60 15.27 7.28 -13.55
N ALA A 61 15.94 6.50 -14.39
CA ALA A 61 15.42 5.23 -14.87
C ALA A 61 15.19 4.25 -13.71
N LEU A 62 16.13 4.12 -12.77
CA LEU A 62 15.97 3.31 -11.57
C LEU A 62 14.88 3.82 -10.64
N ALA A 63 14.74 5.15 -10.48
CA ALA A 63 13.66 5.76 -9.69
C ALA A 63 12.28 5.33 -10.23
N ALA A 64 12.09 5.45 -11.55
CA ALA A 64 10.87 5.03 -12.22
C ALA A 64 10.64 3.53 -12.11
N PHE A 65 11.69 2.72 -12.30
CA PHE A 65 11.60 1.25 -12.25
C PHE A 65 11.29 0.73 -10.85
N TYR A 66 11.86 1.33 -9.82
CA TYR A 66 11.61 1.00 -8.41
C TYR A 66 10.37 1.69 -7.84
N ARG A 67 9.74 2.59 -8.62
CA ARG A 67 8.59 3.40 -8.20
C ARG A 67 8.89 4.19 -6.92
N VAL A 68 10.02 4.87 -6.89
CA VAL A 68 10.42 5.78 -5.82
C VAL A 68 10.65 7.18 -6.41
N PRO A 69 10.39 8.27 -5.66
CA PRO A 69 10.68 9.61 -6.17
C PRO A 69 12.19 9.77 -6.35
N LEU A 70 12.62 10.49 -7.39
CA LEU A 70 14.05 10.76 -7.63
C LEU A 70 14.71 11.42 -6.40
N SER A 71 13.96 12.24 -5.66
CA SER A 71 14.41 12.91 -4.42
C SER A 71 14.80 11.93 -3.31
N HIS A 72 14.29 10.68 -3.31
CA HIS A 72 14.66 9.63 -2.35
C HIS A 72 16.18 9.47 -2.28
N PHE A 73 16.85 9.51 -3.43
CA PHE A 73 18.31 9.30 -3.52
C PHE A 73 19.15 10.44 -2.94
N TRP A 74 18.54 11.57 -2.57
CA TRP A 74 19.18 12.68 -1.84
C TRP A 74 18.92 12.65 -0.33
N GLY A 75 17.96 11.84 0.13
CA GLY A 75 17.56 11.74 1.54
C GLY A 75 18.52 10.92 2.41
N THR A 76 18.15 10.71 3.68
CA THR A 76 18.78 9.78 4.64
C THR A 76 17.89 8.60 4.99
N THR A 77 16.64 8.59 4.52
CA THR A 77 15.60 7.67 4.96
C THR A 77 15.59 6.42 4.10
N LEU A 78 15.65 5.25 4.76
CA LEU A 78 15.52 3.95 4.11
C LEU A 78 14.03 3.55 4.04
N LEU A 79 13.61 3.04 2.89
CA LEU A 79 12.30 2.47 2.62
C LEU A 79 12.10 1.15 3.36
N THR A 80 13.15 0.33 3.49
CA THR A 80 13.08 -0.91 4.28
C THR A 80 12.97 -0.68 5.79
N LEU A 81 13.33 0.49 6.34
CA LEU A 81 12.99 0.79 7.74
C LEU A 81 11.46 0.89 7.97
N HIS A 82 10.68 1.08 6.90
CA HIS A 82 9.22 1.05 6.92
C HIS A 82 8.66 -0.33 6.54
N GLN A 83 9.52 -1.27 6.15
CA GLN A 83 9.17 -2.63 5.77
C GLN A 83 9.99 -3.57 6.63
N ASN A 84 9.44 -4.04 7.74
CA ASN A 84 10.01 -5.17 8.46
C ASN A 84 9.35 -6.43 7.87
N PRO A 85 9.81 -6.98 6.73
CA PRO A 85 9.19 -8.17 6.15
C PRO A 85 9.22 -9.27 7.20
N LEU A 86 8.05 -9.83 7.50
CA LEU A 86 7.92 -10.93 8.43
C LEU A 86 8.79 -12.08 7.93
N SER A 87 9.70 -12.58 8.76
CA SER A 87 10.44 -13.79 8.42
C SER A 87 9.46 -14.95 8.16
N PRO A 88 9.79 -15.94 7.31
CA PRO A 88 8.91 -17.08 7.04
C PRO A 88 8.41 -17.78 8.31
N GLU A 89 9.27 -17.88 9.33
CA GLU A 89 8.91 -18.42 10.64
C GLU A 89 7.85 -17.56 11.36
N LYS A 90 8.04 -16.24 11.40
CA LYS A 90 7.06 -15.30 11.98
C LYS A 90 5.76 -15.28 11.17
N GLN A 91 5.85 -15.45 9.85
CA GLN A 91 4.70 -15.55 8.96
C GLN A 91 3.87 -16.81 9.24
N GLY A 92 4.52 -17.95 9.47
CA GLY A 92 3.87 -19.20 9.86
C GLY A 92 3.13 -19.06 11.19
N ILE A 93 3.82 -18.58 12.23
CA ILE A 93 3.24 -18.34 13.57
C ILE A 93 2.04 -17.38 13.48
N LEU A 94 2.17 -16.29 12.73
CA LEU A 94 1.08 -15.33 12.57
C LEU A 94 -0.11 -15.93 11.81
N GLY A 95 0.15 -16.81 10.84
CA GLY A 95 -0.86 -17.57 10.11
C GLY A 95 -1.66 -18.49 11.03
N GLU A 96 -0.99 -19.25 11.90
CA GLU A 96 -1.63 -20.14 12.87
C GLU A 96 -2.49 -19.37 13.88
N ILE A 97 -1.96 -18.26 14.42
CA ILE A 97 -2.73 -17.38 15.31
C ILE A 97 -3.98 -16.87 14.61
N ARG A 98 -3.83 -16.41 13.36
CA ARG A 98 -4.96 -15.93 12.56
C ARG A 98 -6.00 -17.01 12.31
N GLN A 99 -5.56 -18.23 12.01
CA GLN A 99 -6.47 -19.35 11.80
C GLN A 99 -7.31 -19.65 13.04
N ARG A 100 -6.69 -19.68 14.22
CA ARG A 100 -7.41 -19.87 15.50
C ARG A 100 -8.40 -18.74 15.78
N MET A 101 -8.05 -17.49 15.47
CA MET A 101 -8.97 -16.37 15.62
C MET A 101 -10.21 -16.51 14.74
N ILE A 102 -10.04 -16.96 13.48
CA ILE A 102 -11.15 -17.20 12.54
C ILE A 102 -12.05 -18.31 13.08
N GLY A 103 -11.48 -19.44 13.51
CA GLY A 103 -12.23 -20.55 14.10
C GLY A 103 -13.04 -20.16 15.34
N VAL A 104 -12.42 -19.41 16.25
CA VAL A 104 -13.09 -18.88 17.46
C VAL A 104 -14.25 -17.95 17.09
N LEU A 105 -14.08 -17.08 16.09
CA LEU A 105 -15.14 -16.18 15.65
C LEU A 105 -16.32 -16.95 15.05
N LEU A 106 -16.06 -17.94 14.19
CA LEU A 106 -17.08 -18.82 13.62
C LEU A 106 -17.86 -19.55 14.72
N ARG A 107 -17.14 -20.18 15.65
CA ARG A 107 -17.74 -20.90 16.79
C ARG A 107 -18.62 -20.01 17.64
N LYS A 108 -18.09 -18.82 17.98
CA LYS A 108 -18.82 -17.82 18.76
C LYS A 108 -20.11 -17.42 18.06
N SER A 109 -20.05 -17.04 16.79
CA SER A 109 -21.23 -16.61 16.03
C SER A 109 -22.26 -17.73 15.86
N ARG A 110 -21.82 -18.97 15.63
CA ARG A 110 -22.69 -20.14 15.59
C ARG A 110 -23.42 -20.34 16.92
N GLN A 111 -22.68 -20.30 18.03
CA GLN A 111 -23.24 -20.46 19.38
C GLN A 111 -24.21 -19.33 19.76
N GLU A 112 -23.90 -18.09 19.40
CA GLU A 112 -24.78 -16.92 19.62
C GLU A 112 -26.11 -17.04 18.87
N GLN A 113 -26.11 -17.72 17.72
CA GLN A 113 -27.31 -17.99 16.92
C GLN A 113 -28.01 -19.30 17.30
N GLY A 114 -27.47 -20.07 18.25
CA GLY A 114 -28.04 -21.33 18.71
C GLY A 114 -28.00 -22.46 17.67
N VAL A 115 -27.17 -22.34 16.63
CA VAL A 115 -27.06 -23.35 15.57
C VAL A 115 -26.12 -24.48 16.01
N SER A 116 -26.50 -25.73 15.82
CA SER A 116 -25.64 -26.87 16.12
C SER A 116 -24.52 -27.04 15.09
N LEU A 117 -23.49 -27.82 15.43
CA LEU A 117 -22.42 -28.16 14.47
C LEU A 117 -22.99 -28.91 13.26
N GLN A 118 -23.90 -29.85 13.49
CA GLN A 118 -24.52 -30.68 12.45
C GLN A 118 -25.34 -29.82 11.48
N GLU A 119 -26.19 -28.94 11.99
CA GLU A 119 -27.03 -28.07 11.15
C GLU A 119 -26.19 -27.12 10.30
N LEU A 120 -25.14 -26.51 10.85
CA LEU A 120 -24.28 -25.60 10.09
C LEU A 120 -23.47 -26.35 9.03
N ALA A 121 -22.93 -27.52 9.38
CA ALA A 121 -22.14 -28.33 8.47
C ALA A 121 -22.99 -28.82 7.28
N GLU A 122 -24.23 -29.25 7.54
CA GLU A 122 -25.18 -29.68 6.50
C GLU A 122 -25.54 -28.52 5.55
N GLN A 123 -25.78 -27.31 6.07
CA GLN A 123 -26.08 -26.14 5.25
C GLN A 123 -24.92 -25.71 4.33
N VAL A 124 -23.69 -25.96 4.74
CA VAL A 124 -22.48 -25.65 3.97
C VAL A 124 -22.01 -26.82 3.10
N GLY A 125 -22.55 -28.03 3.31
CA GLY A 125 -22.18 -29.23 2.56
C GLY A 125 -20.83 -29.82 2.96
N ILE A 126 -20.50 -29.76 4.26
CA ILE A 126 -19.28 -30.34 4.84
C ILE A 126 -19.61 -31.28 6.01
N GLU A 127 -18.64 -32.09 6.43
CA GLU A 127 -18.78 -32.95 7.60
C GLU A 127 -18.71 -32.14 8.90
N ALA A 128 -19.51 -32.52 9.90
CA ALA A 128 -19.55 -31.84 11.20
C ALA A 128 -18.19 -31.88 11.94
N GLU A 129 -17.45 -32.99 11.80
CA GLU A 129 -16.09 -33.13 12.33
C GLU A 129 -15.12 -32.14 11.66
N GLN A 130 -15.26 -31.92 10.35
CA GLN A 130 -14.44 -30.97 9.62
C GLN A 130 -14.74 -29.53 10.06
N LEU A 131 -16.01 -29.20 10.29
CA LEU A 131 -16.41 -27.91 10.85
C LEU A 131 -15.85 -27.71 12.26
N GLU A 132 -15.86 -28.75 13.10
CA GLU A 132 -15.29 -28.67 14.46
C GLU A 132 -13.79 -28.37 14.42
N ARG A 133 -13.03 -29.03 13.54
CA ARG A 133 -11.59 -28.78 13.36
C ARG A 133 -11.30 -27.36 12.88
N TYR A 134 -12.16 -26.80 12.03
CA TYR A 134 -12.11 -25.38 11.65
C TYR A 134 -12.37 -24.45 12.83
N GLU A 135 -13.40 -24.72 13.64
CA GLU A 135 -13.75 -23.93 14.82
C GLU A 135 -12.67 -23.96 15.92
N LEU A 136 -11.94 -25.06 16.03
CA LEU A 136 -10.79 -25.21 16.94
C LEU A 136 -9.51 -24.57 16.37
N GLY A 137 -9.49 -24.23 15.09
CA GLY A 137 -8.32 -23.71 14.39
C GLY A 137 -7.23 -24.76 14.17
N GLU A 138 -7.59 -26.05 14.21
CA GLU A 138 -6.69 -27.16 13.89
C GLU A 138 -6.44 -27.25 12.39
N ASP A 139 -7.45 -26.88 11.60
CA ASP A 139 -7.36 -26.77 10.15
C ASP A 139 -7.59 -25.34 9.67
N ALA A 140 -6.93 -25.01 8.56
CA ALA A 140 -7.19 -23.80 7.79
C ALA A 140 -8.58 -23.86 7.15
N VAL A 141 -9.42 -22.83 7.35
CA VAL A 141 -10.73 -22.76 6.67
C VAL A 141 -10.49 -22.29 5.23
N PRO A 142 -10.81 -23.11 4.20
CA PRO A 142 -10.73 -22.64 2.81
C PRO A 142 -11.65 -21.45 2.58
N LEU A 143 -11.19 -20.44 1.83
CA LEU A 143 -11.94 -19.21 1.63
C LEU A 143 -13.39 -19.44 1.12
N PRO A 144 -13.66 -20.32 0.14
CA PRO A 144 -15.04 -20.57 -0.30
C PRO A 144 -15.93 -21.15 0.82
N ILE A 145 -15.35 -21.98 1.70
CA ILE A 145 -16.06 -22.53 2.85
C ILE A 145 -16.29 -21.43 3.89
N LEU A 146 -15.31 -20.55 4.12
CA LEU A 146 -15.45 -19.40 5.01
C LEU A 146 -16.54 -18.44 4.51
N GLU A 147 -16.62 -18.20 3.21
CA GLU A 147 -17.67 -17.38 2.59
C GLU A 147 -19.05 -18.01 2.76
N ALA A 148 -19.17 -19.33 2.56
CA ALA A 148 -20.42 -20.06 2.80
C ALA A 148 -20.84 -20.02 4.27
N LEU A 149 -19.92 -20.26 5.20
CA LEU A 149 -20.16 -20.16 6.64
C LEU A 149 -20.58 -18.74 7.04
N ALA A 150 -19.88 -17.72 6.52
CA ALA A 150 -20.23 -16.33 6.77
C ALA A 150 -21.62 -16.00 6.22
N HIS A 151 -21.96 -16.49 5.03
CA HIS A 151 -23.29 -16.29 4.44
C HIS A 151 -24.39 -16.92 5.31
N VAL A 152 -24.23 -18.19 5.71
CA VAL A 152 -25.20 -18.90 6.55
C VAL A 152 -25.36 -18.24 7.92
N LEU A 153 -24.25 -17.82 8.53
CA LEU A 153 -24.24 -17.12 9.82
C LEU A 153 -24.57 -15.62 9.69
N ASN A 154 -24.95 -15.13 8.50
CA ASN A 154 -25.24 -13.72 8.24
C ASN A 154 -24.13 -12.75 8.71
N LEU A 155 -22.87 -13.16 8.55
CA LEU A 155 -21.68 -12.38 8.84
C LEU A 155 -21.15 -11.69 7.59
N LYS A 156 -20.55 -10.53 7.79
CA LYS A 156 -19.78 -9.84 6.75
C LYS A 156 -18.39 -10.46 6.63
N ILE A 157 -17.95 -10.81 5.42
CA ILE A 157 -16.64 -11.46 5.20
C ILE A 157 -15.47 -10.58 5.70
N GLU A 158 -15.66 -9.27 5.71
CA GLU A 158 -14.74 -8.26 6.22
C GLU A 158 -14.42 -8.42 7.71
N MET A 159 -15.29 -9.08 8.48
CA MET A 159 -15.04 -9.36 9.89
C MET A 159 -13.83 -10.28 10.11
N PHE A 160 -13.52 -11.13 9.13
CA PHE A 160 -12.38 -12.05 9.18
C PHE A 160 -11.08 -11.43 8.66
N TRP A 161 -11.13 -10.21 8.10
CA TRP A 161 -9.95 -9.55 7.52
C TRP A 161 -8.89 -9.21 8.57
N ASP A 162 -7.65 -9.19 8.10
CA ASP A 162 -6.55 -8.67 8.89
C ASP A 162 -6.56 -7.13 8.90
N GLN A 163 -7.33 -6.55 9.82
CA GLN A 163 -7.42 -5.10 9.99
C GLN A 163 -6.07 -4.40 10.29
N LYS A 164 -5.04 -5.14 10.72
CA LYS A 164 -3.70 -4.58 10.95
C LYS A 164 -2.90 -4.56 9.64
N ARG A 165 -2.94 -5.63 8.85
CA ARG A 165 -2.29 -5.69 7.52
C ARG A 165 -2.95 -4.81 6.47
N GLY A 166 -4.27 -4.60 6.53
CA GLY A 166 -4.98 -3.68 5.64
C GLY A 166 -4.57 -2.21 5.78
N LYS A 167 -3.83 -1.86 6.84
CA LYS A 167 -3.24 -0.53 7.07
C LYS A 167 -1.80 -0.41 6.59
N GLU A 168 -1.15 -1.52 6.25
CA GLU A 168 0.16 -1.52 5.60
C GLU A 168 -0.06 -1.18 4.12
N THR A 169 -0.38 0.08 3.86
CA THR A 169 -0.31 0.64 2.52
C THR A 169 1.12 0.48 2.04
N PHE A 170 1.34 -0.43 1.10
CA PHE A 170 2.53 -0.39 0.26
C PHE A 170 2.63 1.03 -0.27
N PRO A 171 3.77 1.73 -0.11
CA PRO A 171 3.97 2.99 -0.77
C PRO A 171 4.16 2.70 -2.26
N ILE A 172 3.07 2.40 -2.96
CA ILE A 172 3.03 2.58 -4.40
C ILE A 172 3.07 4.09 -4.55
N TYR A 173 4.24 4.62 -4.89
CA TYR A 173 4.42 6.04 -5.12
C TYR A 173 3.47 6.48 -6.23
N ASP A 174 2.46 7.27 -5.87
CA ASP A 174 1.65 8.03 -6.80
C ASP A 174 1.93 9.52 -6.52
N PRO A 175 2.58 10.25 -7.45
CA PRO A 175 2.84 11.68 -7.26
C PRO A 175 1.55 12.49 -7.04
N LYS A 176 0.39 12.02 -7.54
CA LYS A 176 -0.91 12.63 -7.25
C LYS A 176 -1.32 12.42 -5.80
N TRP A 177 -0.97 11.28 -5.21
CA TRP A 177 -1.21 11.00 -3.80
C TRP A 177 -0.34 11.88 -2.90
N GLU A 178 0.93 12.08 -3.23
CA GLU A 178 1.80 13.00 -2.48
C GLU A 178 1.30 14.45 -2.54
N ALA A 179 0.91 14.91 -3.75
CA ALA A 179 0.31 16.24 -3.92
C ALA A 179 -1.00 16.38 -3.13
N PHE A 180 -1.84 15.35 -3.11
CA PHE A 180 -3.07 15.31 -2.31
C PHE A 180 -2.77 15.37 -0.80
N GLN A 181 -1.75 14.63 -0.34
CA GLN A 181 -1.34 14.61 1.07
C GLN A 181 -0.71 15.92 1.54
N ALA A 182 -0.14 16.71 0.62
CA ALA A 182 0.39 18.04 0.89
C ALA A 182 -0.70 19.12 1.04
N LEU A 183 -1.96 18.82 0.70
CA LEU A 183 -3.08 19.75 0.92
C LEU A 183 -3.36 19.92 2.43
N PRO A 184 -3.82 21.13 2.85
CA PRO A 184 -4.38 21.35 4.19
C PRO A 184 -5.44 20.31 4.56
N GLU A 185 -5.49 19.92 5.84
CA GLU A 185 -6.39 18.87 6.32
C GLU A 185 -7.86 19.18 6.02
N GLU A 186 -8.24 20.45 6.15
CA GLU A 186 -9.60 20.92 5.87
C GLU A 186 -9.98 20.68 4.41
N LEU A 187 -9.04 20.90 3.48
CA LEU A 187 -9.25 20.66 2.04
C LEU A 187 -9.29 19.18 1.71
N ARG A 188 -8.40 18.36 2.30
CA ARG A 188 -8.46 16.89 2.14
C ARG A 188 -9.80 16.34 2.62
N SER A 189 -10.20 16.74 3.82
CA SER A 189 -11.49 16.38 4.42
C SER A 189 -12.68 16.86 3.59
N PHE A 190 -12.59 18.02 2.94
CA PHE A 190 -13.62 18.52 2.03
C PHE A 190 -13.71 17.66 0.76
N VAL A 191 -12.58 17.38 0.11
CA VAL A 191 -12.53 16.62 -1.15
C VAL A 191 -13.02 15.18 -0.98
N CYS A 192 -12.71 14.54 0.16
CA CYS A 192 -13.10 13.15 0.43
C CYS A 192 -14.60 12.94 0.66
N LYS A 193 -15.43 13.99 0.76
CA LYS A 193 -16.87 13.87 0.96
C LYS A 193 -17.59 13.72 -0.40
N PRO A 194 -18.30 12.61 -0.67
CA PRO A 194 -18.98 12.40 -1.96
C PRO A 194 -19.98 13.51 -2.32
N ILE A 195 -20.66 14.07 -1.31
CA ILE A 195 -21.61 15.18 -1.47
C ILE A 195 -20.96 16.45 -2.04
N ASN A 196 -19.63 16.58 -1.92
CA ASN A 196 -18.92 17.77 -2.38
C ASN A 196 -18.51 17.72 -3.85
N ARG A 197 -18.75 16.60 -4.55
CA ARG A 197 -18.40 16.43 -5.96
C ARG A 197 -18.91 17.56 -6.87
N PRO A 198 -20.16 18.07 -6.75
CA PRO A 198 -20.63 19.17 -7.59
C PRO A 198 -19.81 20.46 -7.42
N TYR A 199 -19.32 20.76 -6.21
CA TYR A 199 -18.47 21.93 -5.97
C TYR A 199 -17.09 21.77 -6.63
N LEU A 200 -16.53 20.57 -6.62
CA LEU A 200 -15.25 20.28 -7.27
C LEU A 200 -15.37 20.37 -8.79
N GLU A 201 -16.45 19.82 -9.37
CA GLU A 201 -16.73 19.93 -10.80
C GLU A 201 -16.95 21.38 -11.23
N LEU A 202 -17.62 22.19 -10.40
CA LEU A 202 -17.77 23.63 -10.63
C LEU A 202 -16.41 24.35 -10.59
N ALA A 203 -15.59 24.09 -9.57
CA ALA A 203 -14.26 24.68 -9.45
C ALA A 203 -13.38 24.34 -10.66
N GLN A 204 -13.43 23.10 -11.16
CA GLN A 204 -12.73 22.68 -12.36
C GLN A 204 -13.20 23.47 -13.58
N ARG A 205 -14.52 23.55 -13.81
CA ARG A 205 -15.09 24.31 -14.93
C ARG A 205 -14.67 25.78 -14.88
N LEU A 206 -14.69 26.41 -13.70
CA LEU A 206 -14.26 27.79 -13.52
C LEU A 206 -12.77 27.97 -13.88
N SER A 207 -11.90 27.03 -13.51
CA SER A 207 -10.46 27.11 -13.83
C SER A 207 -10.14 27.04 -15.33
N GLU A 208 -11.05 26.47 -16.12
CA GLU A 208 -10.89 26.29 -17.58
C GLU A 208 -11.47 27.47 -18.39
N MET A 209 -12.15 28.42 -17.73
CA MET A 209 -12.77 29.58 -18.39
C MET A 209 -11.76 30.70 -18.67
N SER A 210 -12.04 31.51 -19.70
CA SER A 210 -11.27 32.73 -19.96
C SER A 210 -11.51 33.80 -18.87
N VAL A 211 -10.54 34.69 -18.69
CA VAL A 211 -10.58 35.74 -17.67
C VAL A 211 -11.81 36.65 -17.85
N GLU A 212 -12.20 36.92 -19.09
CA GLU A 212 -13.36 37.74 -19.41
C GLU A 212 -14.67 37.07 -18.97
N LYS A 213 -14.79 35.75 -19.19
CA LYS A 213 -15.97 34.99 -18.77
C LYS A 213 -16.04 34.86 -17.25
N LEU A 214 -14.90 34.68 -16.57
CA LEU A 214 -14.83 34.65 -15.12
C LEU A 214 -15.27 35.98 -14.49
N ARG A 215 -14.86 37.11 -15.07
CA ARG A 215 -15.30 38.44 -14.63
C ARG A 215 -16.80 38.63 -14.80
N ALA A 216 -17.37 38.26 -15.95
CA ALA A 216 -18.81 38.35 -16.19
C ALA A 216 -19.62 37.50 -15.20
N VAL A 217 -19.14 36.30 -14.85
CA VAL A 217 -19.77 35.46 -13.82
C VAL A 217 -19.67 36.11 -12.44
N ALA A 218 -18.54 36.71 -12.09
CA ALA A 218 -18.36 37.39 -10.81
C ALA A 218 -19.23 38.65 -10.68
N GLU A 219 -19.34 39.45 -11.74
CA GLU A 219 -20.22 40.62 -11.81
C GLU A 219 -21.69 40.21 -11.66
N GLY A 220 -22.11 39.17 -12.38
CA GLY A 220 -23.47 38.62 -12.25
C GLY A 220 -23.77 38.11 -10.83
N LEU A 221 -22.82 37.44 -10.17
CA LEU A 221 -23.01 37.01 -8.78
C LEU A 221 -23.12 38.19 -7.81
N LEU A 222 -22.33 39.24 -8.00
CA LEU A 222 -22.38 40.48 -7.20
C LEU A 222 -23.74 41.17 -7.30
N GLU A 223 -24.29 41.29 -8.51
CA GLU A 223 -25.60 41.91 -8.77
C GLU A 223 -26.77 41.16 -8.10
N ILE A 224 -26.68 39.84 -7.94
CA ILE A 224 -27.74 39.02 -7.31
C ILE A 224 -27.63 39.05 -5.77
N THR A 225 -26.48 39.44 -5.23
CA THR A 225 -26.22 39.50 -3.78
C THR A 225 -26.36 40.89 -3.16
N LEU A 226 -26.64 41.92 -3.96
CA LEU A 226 -26.91 43.30 -3.56
C LEU A 226 -28.42 43.60 -3.60
#